data_AF-A0AAD9XKA9-F1
#
_entry.id   AF-A0AAD9XKA9-F1
#
_cell.length_a   1.000
_cell.length_b   1.000
_cell.length_c   1.000
_cell.angle_alpha   90.00
_cell.angle_beta   90.00
_cell.angle_gamma   90.00
#
_symmetry.space_group_name_H-M   'P 1'
#
loop_
_entity.id
_entity.type
_entity.pdbx_description
1 polymer ?
#
loop_
_entity_poly.entity_id
_entity_poly.type
_entity_poly.pdbx_seq_one_letter_code
_entity_poly.pdbx_strand_id
1 'polypeptide(L)'
;MISGGFRFPNRQPLVYANGFFYWINNNSACNNNSSGFFIQSFDIGSERLGIIQVPEKVSGKDWRLFSLEELGGDQLCLVDLDFEMEGKKRMDIWVFKRSSWVQETILHPSEPLDATRPVAFHGGEILLHGFIGGLDHYLNWYHLQTGRFRGAYNYTSEIPSPYFHVRSYVQSLVSL
;
A
#
# COMPACT_ATOMS: atom_id res chain seq x y z
N MET A 1 -1.72 -25.43 -17.21
CA MET A 1 -1.57 -24.23 -18.07
C MET A 1 -2.41 -23.14 -17.44
N ILE A 2 -1.80 -22.16 -16.77
CA ILE A 2 -2.55 -21.05 -16.17
C ILE A 2 -2.82 -20.06 -17.31
N SER A 3 -4.01 -20.15 -17.91
CA SER A 3 -4.49 -19.17 -18.89
C SER A 3 -5.17 -18.02 -18.14
N GLY A 4 -4.41 -16.98 -17.83
CA GLY A 4 -4.93 -15.76 -17.22
C GLY A 4 -4.11 -14.58 -17.73
N GLY A 5 -4.72 -13.67 -18.49
CA GLY A 5 -4.07 -12.44 -18.93
C GLY A 5 -3.76 -11.54 -17.74
N PHE A 6 -2.70 -10.73 -17.85
CA PHE A 6 -2.38 -9.68 -16.87
C PHE A 6 -3.57 -8.72 -16.76
N ARG A 7 -4.34 -8.85 -15.69
CA ARG A 7 -5.37 -7.87 -15.34
C ARG A 7 -4.95 -7.20 -14.05
N PHE A 8 -4.50 -5.96 -14.18
CA PHE A 8 -4.24 -5.08 -13.05
C PHE A 8 -5.57 -4.46 -12.61
N PRO A 9 -6.20 -4.91 -11.51
CA PRO A 9 -7.22 -4.10 -10.87
C PRO A 9 -6.62 -2.69 -10.63
N ASN A 10 -7.40 -1.66 -10.92
CA ASN A 10 -7.00 -0.24 -10.81
C ASN A 10 -5.86 0.25 -11.71
N ARG A 11 -5.45 -0.50 -12.75
CA ARG A 11 -4.29 -0.14 -13.60
C ARG A 11 -3.01 0.11 -12.77
N GLN A 12 -2.90 -0.53 -11.62
CA GLN A 12 -1.73 -0.40 -10.76
C GLN A 12 -0.49 -1.01 -11.44
N PRO A 13 0.65 -0.30 -11.48
CA PRO A 13 1.89 -0.86 -11.99
C PRO A 13 2.39 -2.01 -11.10
N LEU A 14 3.32 -2.80 -11.64
CA LEU A 14 4.05 -3.80 -10.87
C LEU A 14 4.80 -3.13 -9.72
N VAL A 15 4.73 -3.72 -8.53
CA VAL A 15 5.44 -3.23 -7.34
C VAL A 15 6.72 -4.01 -7.19
N TYR A 16 7.86 -3.33 -7.12
CA TYR A 16 9.15 -3.96 -6.84
C TYR A 16 9.47 -3.87 -5.36
N ALA A 17 9.71 -5.00 -4.70
CA ALA A 17 10.21 -5.02 -3.32
C ALA A 17 11.04 -6.29 -3.07
N ASN A 18 12.12 -6.15 -2.29
CA ASN A 18 12.98 -7.27 -1.86
C ASN A 18 13.44 -8.22 -2.99
N GLY A 19 13.68 -7.71 -4.20
CA GLY A 19 14.11 -8.54 -5.35
C GLY A 19 12.98 -9.23 -6.12
N PHE A 20 11.72 -8.90 -5.84
CA PHE A 20 10.56 -9.46 -6.54
C PHE A 20 9.72 -8.36 -7.19
N PHE A 21 9.01 -8.71 -8.27
CA PHE A 21 7.85 -7.97 -8.73
C PHE A 21 6.56 -8.58 -8.20
N TYR A 22 5.64 -7.73 -7.77
CA TYR A 22 4.35 -8.10 -7.20
C TYR A 22 3.19 -7.40 -7.91
N TRP A 23 2.08 -8.11 -8.06
CA TRP A 23 0.82 -7.52 -8.52
C TRP A 23 -0.39 -8.30 -8.03
N ILE A 24 -1.51 -7.60 -7.90
CA ILE A 24 -2.81 -8.23 -7.67
C ILE A 24 -3.26 -8.86 -8.98
N ASN A 25 -3.64 -10.13 -8.92
CA ASN A 25 -4.18 -10.86 -10.05
C ASN A 25 -5.55 -11.45 -9.68
N ASN A 26 -6.33 -11.85 -10.67
CA ASN A 26 -7.64 -12.47 -10.49
C ASN A 26 -7.68 -13.82 -11.20
N ASN A 27 -8.09 -14.86 -10.48
CA ASN A 27 -8.40 -16.15 -11.07
C ASN A 27 -9.78 -16.08 -11.74
N SER A 28 -9.81 -15.74 -13.02
CA SER A 28 -11.03 -15.64 -13.82
C SER A 28 -11.79 -16.97 -13.99
N ALA A 29 -11.25 -18.09 -13.49
CA ALA A 29 -11.89 -19.41 -13.55
C ALA A 29 -12.88 -19.70 -12.39
N CYS A 30 -12.93 -18.85 -11.34
CA CYS A 30 -13.79 -19.08 -10.19
C CYS A 30 -15.13 -18.34 -10.34
N ASN A 31 -16.10 -18.99 -10.97
CA ASN A 31 -17.43 -18.44 -11.26
C ASN A 31 -18.41 -18.39 -10.07
N ASN A 32 -18.00 -18.60 -8.81
CA ASN A 32 -18.94 -18.59 -7.68
C ASN A 32 -18.30 -18.03 -6.38
N ASN A 33 -18.74 -16.82 -6.01
CA ASN A 33 -18.83 -16.26 -4.65
C ASN A 33 -17.63 -16.19 -3.69
N SER A 34 -16.41 -16.57 -4.09
CA SER A 34 -15.19 -16.09 -3.42
C SER A 34 -14.39 -15.28 -4.44
N SER A 35 -14.04 -14.05 -4.08
CA SER A 35 -13.27 -13.18 -4.95
C SER A 35 -11.92 -13.86 -5.23
N GLY A 36 -11.73 -14.38 -6.45
CA GLY A 36 -10.59 -15.23 -6.83
C GLY A 36 -9.25 -14.49 -6.92
N PHE A 37 -9.08 -13.41 -6.17
CA PHE A 37 -7.90 -12.56 -6.22
C PHE A 37 -6.76 -13.11 -5.36
N PHE A 38 -5.54 -12.90 -5.84
CA PHE A 38 -4.32 -13.29 -5.15
C PHE A 38 -3.19 -12.34 -5.53
N ILE A 39 -2.13 -12.33 -4.73
CA ILE A 39 -0.91 -11.58 -5.04
C ILE A 39 0.05 -12.53 -5.76
N GLN A 40 0.31 -12.23 -7.02
CA GLN A 40 1.32 -12.90 -7.82
C GLN A 40 2.68 -12.26 -7.51
N SER A 41 3.70 -13.10 -7.35
CA SER A 41 5.09 -12.68 -7.25
C SER A 41 5.90 -13.23 -8.43
N PHE A 42 6.94 -12.50 -8.81
CA PHE A 42 8.00 -12.95 -9.70
C PHE A 42 9.34 -12.64 -9.06
N ASP A 43 10.10 -13.68 -8.74
CA ASP A 43 11.46 -13.58 -8.22
C ASP A 43 12.42 -13.24 -9.35
N ILE A 44 13.09 -12.09 -9.28
CA ILE A 44 14.06 -11.67 -10.31
C ILE A 44 15.32 -12.54 -10.27
N GLY A 45 15.75 -12.97 -9.08
CA GLY A 45 16.99 -13.73 -8.93
C GLY A 45 16.86 -15.16 -9.46
N SER A 46 15.70 -15.79 -9.25
CA SER A 46 15.45 -17.16 -9.71
C SER A 46 14.57 -17.27 -10.96
N GLU A 47 14.04 -16.14 -11.46
CA GLU A 47 13.11 -16.04 -12.59
C GLU A 47 11.85 -16.92 -12.43
N ARG A 48 11.33 -17.03 -11.20
CA ARG A 48 10.20 -17.90 -10.87
C ARG A 48 8.96 -17.14 -10.44
N LEU A 49 7.82 -17.62 -10.93
CA LEU A 49 6.50 -17.17 -10.47
C LEU A 49 6.12 -17.87 -9.17
N GLY A 50 5.54 -17.10 -8.24
CA GLY A 50 5.00 -17.58 -6.98
C GLY A 50 3.69 -16.89 -6.62
N ILE A 51 2.97 -17.43 -5.63
CA ILE A 51 1.75 -16.81 -5.12
C ILE A 51 1.97 -16.52 -3.64
N ILE A 52 1.71 -15.29 -3.23
CA ILE A 52 1.66 -14.91 -1.82
C ILE A 52 0.22 -15.05 -1.35
N GLN A 53 0.05 -15.81 -0.27
CA GLN A 53 -1.24 -15.92 0.40
C GLN A 53 -1.59 -14.59 1.03
N VAL A 54 -2.82 -14.15 0.82
CA VAL A 54 -3.34 -12.85 1.26
C VAL A 54 -3.88 -12.97 2.70
N PRO A 55 -3.98 -11.88 3.46
CA PRO A 55 -4.61 -11.92 4.78
C PRO A 55 -6.05 -12.44 4.71
N GLU A 56 -6.47 -13.36 5.57
CA GLU A 56 -7.85 -13.88 5.56
C GLU A 56 -8.90 -12.77 5.69
N LYS A 57 -8.58 -11.73 6.46
CA LYS A 57 -9.43 -10.55 6.69
C LYS A 57 -9.74 -9.75 5.41
N VAL A 58 -9.03 -9.96 4.31
CA VAL A 58 -9.29 -9.29 3.02
C VAL A 58 -10.07 -10.16 2.02
N SER A 59 -10.27 -11.45 2.29
CA SER A 59 -10.87 -12.42 1.36
C SER A 59 -12.30 -12.08 0.89
N GLY A 60 -13.08 -11.40 1.73
CA GLY A 60 -14.46 -10.99 1.44
C GLY A 60 -14.63 -9.53 1.00
N LYS A 61 -13.53 -8.77 0.87
CA LYS A 61 -13.56 -7.35 0.49
C LYS A 61 -13.52 -7.17 -1.03
N ASP A 62 -13.89 -5.98 -1.50
CA ASP A 62 -13.74 -5.63 -2.91
C ASP A 62 -12.26 -5.40 -3.23
N TRP A 63 -11.65 -6.32 -3.96
CA TRP A 63 -10.24 -6.26 -4.36
C TRP A 63 -9.88 -5.08 -5.26
N ARG A 64 -10.89 -4.43 -5.86
CA ARG A 64 -10.73 -3.16 -6.60
C ARG A 64 -10.50 -1.98 -5.66
N LEU A 65 -10.64 -2.15 -4.36
CA LEU A 65 -10.34 -1.12 -3.37
C LEU A 65 -9.03 -1.42 -2.64
N PHE A 66 -8.13 -2.22 -3.22
CA PHE A 66 -6.80 -2.41 -2.66
C PHE A 66 -5.70 -1.85 -3.56
N SER A 67 -4.62 -1.43 -2.92
CA SER A 67 -3.36 -1.04 -3.55
C SER A 67 -2.23 -1.88 -2.97
N LEU A 68 -1.35 -2.43 -3.83
CA LEU A 68 -0.05 -2.90 -3.38
C LEU A 68 0.94 -1.74 -3.39
N GLU A 69 1.70 -1.56 -2.32
CA GLU A 69 2.72 -0.51 -2.27
C GLU A 69 4.03 -1.07 -1.72
N GLU A 70 5.13 -0.49 -2.18
CA GLU A 70 6.47 -0.70 -1.63
C GLU A 70 6.63 0.19 -0.39
N LEU A 71 7.21 -0.35 0.68
CA LEU A 71 7.48 0.35 1.92
C LEU A 71 8.96 0.26 2.32
N GLY A 72 9.69 1.39 2.29
CA GLY A 72 11.05 1.48 2.84
C GLY A 72 12.19 0.86 1.99
N GLY A 73 11.96 0.67 0.70
CA GLY A 73 12.81 0.02 -0.30
C GLY A 73 12.69 -1.51 -0.37
N ASP A 74 12.16 -2.17 0.66
CA ASP A 74 12.29 -3.62 0.82
C ASP A 74 11.04 -4.36 1.33
N GLN A 75 9.99 -3.65 1.75
CA GLN A 75 8.77 -4.30 2.24
C GLN A 75 7.63 -4.13 1.24
N LEU A 76 6.79 -5.16 1.15
CA LEU A 76 5.53 -5.10 0.44
C LEU A 76 4.42 -4.80 1.43
N CYS A 77 3.51 -3.91 1.08
CA CYS A 77 2.29 -3.71 1.83
C CYS A 77 1.05 -3.73 0.93
N LEU A 78 -0.07 -4.09 1.53
CA LEU A 78 -1.40 -4.04 0.93
C LEU A 78 -2.19 -2.97 1.67
N VAL A 79 -2.73 -1.99 0.96
CA VAL A 79 -3.48 -0.87 1.51
C VAL A 79 -4.94 -1.03 1.11
N ASP A 80 -5.85 -1.00 2.09
CA ASP A 80 -7.28 -0.93 1.84
C ASP A 80 -7.67 0.54 1.61
N LEU A 81 -8.17 0.85 0.41
CA LEU A 81 -8.56 2.17 -0.09
C LEU A 81 -10.03 2.50 0.17
N ASP A 82 -10.78 1.63 0.83
CA ASP A 82 -12.20 1.85 1.16
C ASP A 82 -12.41 3.14 1.99
N PHE A 83 -11.35 3.65 2.63
CA PHE A 83 -11.39 4.94 3.33
C PHE A 83 -11.58 6.15 2.43
N GLU A 84 -11.11 6.09 1.17
CA GLU A 84 -11.25 7.17 0.20
C GLU A 84 -12.68 7.30 -0.30
N MET A 85 -13.40 6.18 -0.37
CA MET A 85 -14.76 6.12 -0.91
C MET A 85 -15.81 6.52 0.12
N GLU A 86 -15.58 6.21 1.40
CA GLU A 86 -16.55 6.38 2.47
C GLU A 86 -16.21 7.51 3.46
N GLY A 87 -15.21 8.34 3.16
CA GLY A 87 -14.77 9.41 4.07
C GLY A 87 -14.35 8.87 5.44
N LYS A 88 -13.83 7.64 5.49
CA LYS A 88 -13.44 7.01 6.75
C LYS A 88 -12.16 7.66 7.26
N LYS A 89 -12.08 7.81 8.58
CA LYS A 89 -10.87 8.26 9.28
C LYS A 89 -9.89 7.13 9.58
N ARG A 90 -10.00 6.02 8.86
CA ARG A 90 -9.29 4.77 9.15
C ARG A 90 -8.71 4.20 7.88
N MET A 91 -7.40 3.99 7.86
CA MET A 91 -6.71 3.23 6.80
C MET A 91 -6.19 1.93 7.41
N ASP A 92 -6.53 0.80 6.78
CA ASP A 92 -5.93 -0.47 7.12
C ASP A 92 -4.80 -0.78 6.13
N ILE A 93 -3.64 -1.14 6.68
CA ILE A 93 -2.48 -1.60 5.92
C ILE A 93 -2.11 -2.99 6.41
N TRP A 94 -1.75 -3.89 5.52
CA TRP A 94 -1.10 -5.15 5.85
C TRP A 94 0.33 -5.09 5.35
N VAL A 95 1.31 -5.19 6.25
CA VAL A 95 2.74 -5.23 5.89
C VAL A 95 3.19 -6.68 5.82
N PHE A 96 3.83 -7.06 4.72
CA PHE A 96 4.37 -8.39 4.53
C PHE A 96 5.76 -8.50 5.16
N LYS A 97 5.87 -9.25 6.25
CA LYS A 97 7.12 -9.46 7.01
C LYS A 97 7.45 -10.94 7.05
N ARG A 98 8.62 -11.33 6.53
CA ARG A 98 9.20 -12.69 6.67
C ARG A 98 8.17 -13.81 6.46
N SER A 99 7.37 -13.73 5.39
CA SER A 99 6.30 -14.67 5.00
C SER A 99 4.95 -14.56 5.71
N SER A 100 4.68 -13.54 6.52
CA SER A 100 3.37 -13.30 7.11
C SER A 100 2.91 -11.87 6.94
N TRP A 101 1.59 -11.66 7.03
CA TRP A 101 1.00 -10.33 6.99
C TRP A 101 0.72 -9.85 8.41
N VAL A 102 1.15 -8.63 8.70
CA VAL A 102 0.83 -7.91 9.93
C VAL A 102 -0.09 -6.77 9.60
N GLN A 103 -1.27 -6.74 10.21
CA GLN A 103 -2.21 -5.65 10.03
C GLN A 103 -1.84 -4.48 10.94
N GLU A 104 -1.77 -3.29 10.36
CA GLU A 104 -1.69 -2.01 11.04
C GLU A 104 -2.93 -1.19 10.69
N THR A 105 -3.53 -0.56 11.69
CA THR A 105 -4.67 0.34 11.50
C THR A 105 -4.25 1.75 11.88
N ILE A 106 -4.36 2.65 10.91
CA ILE A 106 -4.05 4.07 11.05
C ILE A 106 -5.36 4.81 11.26
N LEU A 107 -5.53 5.43 12.41
CA LEU A 107 -6.72 6.19 12.78
C LEU A 107 -6.39 7.67 12.86
N HIS A 108 -7.14 8.49 12.12
CA HIS A 108 -7.03 9.93 12.21
C HIS A 108 -8.11 10.52 13.15
N PRO A 109 -7.74 11.40 14.10
CA PRO A 109 -8.67 11.88 15.12
C PRO A 109 -9.71 12.89 14.60
N SER A 110 -9.35 13.79 13.67
CA SER A 110 -10.18 14.95 13.31
C SER A 110 -10.88 14.84 11.96
N GLU A 111 -10.22 14.28 10.94
CA GLU A 111 -10.69 14.29 9.54
C GLU A 111 -10.49 12.93 8.82
N PRO A 112 -11.18 12.67 7.70
CA PRO A 112 -10.86 11.54 6.82
C PRO A 112 -9.38 11.57 6.43
N LEU A 113 -8.79 10.39 6.19
CA LEU A 113 -7.44 10.33 5.66
C LEU A 113 -7.49 10.70 4.18
N ASP A 114 -7.26 11.96 3.84
CA ASP A 114 -7.25 12.41 2.45
C ASP A 114 -6.00 11.88 1.74
N ALA A 115 -6.22 10.91 0.85
CA ALA A 115 -5.22 10.36 -0.07
C ALA A 115 -3.87 9.99 0.58
N THR A 116 -3.87 9.48 1.81
CA THR A 116 -2.63 9.03 2.45
C THR A 116 -2.15 7.73 1.84
N ARG A 117 -0.92 7.70 1.31
CA ARG A 117 -0.23 6.48 0.85
C ARG A 117 1.01 6.25 1.70
N PRO A 118 1.25 5.00 2.14
CA PRO A 118 2.48 4.68 2.84
C PRO A 118 3.68 4.79 1.89
N VAL A 119 4.74 5.43 2.37
CA VAL A 119 5.96 5.74 1.61
C VAL A 119 7.16 4.99 2.17
N ALA A 120 7.30 5.00 3.50
CA ALA A 120 8.44 4.36 4.16
C ALA A 120 8.06 3.86 5.55
N PHE A 121 8.78 2.85 6.02
CA PHE A 121 8.77 2.43 7.40
C PHE A 121 10.12 2.75 8.04
N HIS A 122 10.11 3.45 9.16
CA HIS A 122 11.34 3.76 9.89
C HIS A 122 11.07 3.86 11.38
N GLY A 123 11.87 3.17 12.21
CA GLY A 123 11.81 3.34 13.67
C GLY A 123 10.46 3.07 14.33
N GLY A 124 9.58 2.25 13.73
CA GLY A 124 8.22 2.05 14.25
C GLY A 124 7.21 3.10 13.79
N GLU A 125 7.59 3.95 12.85
CA GLU A 125 6.74 4.94 12.20
C GLU A 125 6.53 4.59 10.72
N ILE A 126 5.37 4.99 10.18
CA ILE A 126 5.07 4.94 8.75
C ILE A 126 5.06 6.38 8.23
N LEU A 127 5.87 6.68 7.22
CA LEU A 127 5.74 7.93 6.46
C LEU A 127 4.56 7.82 5.52
N LEU A 128 3.67 8.79 5.56
CA LEU A 128 2.49 8.87 4.73
C LEU A 128 2.57 10.11 3.85
N HIS A 129 2.31 9.93 2.55
CA HIS A 129 2.11 11.02 1.61
C HIS A 129 0.61 11.29 1.46
N GLY A 130 0.17 12.49 1.82
CA GLY A 130 -1.23 12.92 1.77
C GLY A 130 -1.45 14.17 2.61
N PHE A 131 -2.56 14.86 2.35
CA PHE A 131 -2.96 16.01 3.15
C PHE A 131 -3.64 15.51 4.42
N ILE A 132 -3.25 16.05 5.56
CA ILE A 132 -3.86 15.72 6.85
C ILE A 132 -4.28 17.03 7.49
N GLY A 133 -5.59 17.24 7.65
CA GLY A 133 -6.12 18.46 8.26
C GLY A 133 -5.53 18.70 9.65
N GLY A 134 -4.98 19.91 9.85
CA GLY A 134 -4.24 20.29 11.06
C GLY A 134 -2.74 20.02 11.01
N LEU A 135 -2.23 19.44 9.92
CA LEU A 135 -0.80 19.35 9.60
C LEU A 135 -0.53 20.12 8.30
N ASP A 136 0.36 21.10 8.35
CA ASP A 136 0.70 21.95 7.19
C ASP A 136 1.62 21.24 6.16
N HIS A 137 1.67 19.91 6.17
CA HIS A 137 2.66 19.12 5.44
C HIS A 137 2.02 18.00 4.61
N TYR A 138 2.53 17.84 3.38
CA TYR A 138 2.16 16.73 2.47
C TYR A 138 2.72 15.38 2.91
N LEU A 139 3.70 15.38 3.80
CA LEU A 139 4.35 14.20 4.34
C LEU A 139 4.24 14.19 5.85
N ASN A 140 3.73 13.08 6.39
CA ASN A 140 3.41 12.95 7.80
C ASN A 140 3.88 11.59 8.32
N TRP A 141 4.61 11.59 9.43
CA TRP A 141 4.97 10.37 10.14
C TRP A 141 3.81 9.96 11.04
N TYR A 142 3.41 8.69 10.96
CA TYR A 142 2.48 8.06 11.87
C TYR A 142 3.22 7.08 12.77
N HIS A 143 3.21 7.33 14.08
CA HIS A 143 3.87 6.48 15.06
C HIS A 143 2.95 5.34 15.49
N LEU A 144 3.31 4.10 15.14
CA LEU A 144 2.44 2.93 15.32
C LEU A 144 2.04 2.71 16.78
N GLN A 145 2.99 2.88 17.72
CA GLN A 145 2.73 2.62 19.13
C GLN A 145 1.82 3.66 19.79
N THR A 146 1.92 4.92 19.38
CA THR A 146 1.19 6.02 20.02
C THR A 146 -0.05 6.44 19.24
N GLY A 147 -0.19 5.99 17.98
CA GLY A 147 -1.26 6.40 17.07
C GLY A 147 -1.23 7.90 16.76
N ARG A 148 -0.05 8.53 16.77
CA ARG A 148 0.09 9.99 16.63
C ARG A 148 0.75 10.34 15.31
N PHE A 149 0.31 11.46 14.75
CA PHE A 149 0.91 12.06 13.58
C PHE A 149 1.87 13.18 13.97
N ARG A 150 2.93 13.34 13.18
CA ARG A 150 3.78 14.53 13.18
C ARG A 150 4.21 14.86 11.75
N GLY A 151 4.35 16.14 11.44
CA GLY A 151 4.88 16.56 10.15
C GLY A 151 6.30 16.01 9.91
N ALA A 152 6.59 15.64 8.66
CA ALA A 152 7.92 15.23 8.25
C ALA A 152 8.79 16.46 7.95
N TYR A 153 9.32 17.10 8.98
CA TYR A 153 10.28 18.20 8.83
C TYR A 153 11.65 17.65 8.41
N ASN A 154 12.24 18.11 7.30
CA ASN A 154 13.65 17.90 6.89
C ASN A 154 14.20 16.45 6.77
N TYR A 155 13.42 15.40 7.08
CA TYR A 155 13.90 14.01 7.20
C TYR A 155 13.68 13.14 5.95
N THR A 156 13.31 13.71 4.82
CA THR A 156 12.99 12.93 3.60
C THR A 156 14.23 12.61 2.77
N SER A 157 15.32 13.35 2.93
CA SER A 157 16.57 13.15 2.18
C SER A 157 17.28 11.82 2.47
N GLU A 158 16.89 11.14 3.55
CA GLU A 158 17.46 9.86 3.98
C GLU A 158 16.58 8.65 3.63
N ILE A 159 15.46 8.84 2.93
CA ILE A 159 14.53 7.76 2.60
C ILE A 159 14.85 7.25 1.19
N PRO A 160 15.49 6.08 1.05
CA PRO A 160 15.81 5.53 -0.25
C PRO A 160 14.58 4.79 -0.78
N SER A 161 13.73 5.47 -1.55
CA SER A 161 12.82 4.76 -2.47
C SER A 161 12.86 5.42 -3.84
N PRO A 162 13.39 4.74 -4.89
CA PRO A 162 13.32 5.22 -6.26
C PRO A 162 11.88 5.17 -6.83
N TYR A 163 10.92 4.65 -6.07
CA TYR A 163 9.51 4.50 -6.44
C TYR A 163 8.59 5.50 -5.74
N PHE A 164 9.16 6.57 -5.17
CA PHE A 164 8.38 7.72 -4.72
C PHE A 164 7.71 8.39 -5.93
N HIS A 165 6.42 8.13 -6.10
CA HIS A 165 5.62 8.68 -7.19
C HIS A 165 4.49 9.55 -6.63
N VAL A 166 4.60 10.87 -6.82
CA VAL A 166 3.49 11.80 -6.60
C VAL A 166 2.49 11.63 -7.74
N ARG A 167 1.23 11.29 -7.43
CA ARG A 167 0.17 11.16 -8.43
C ARG A 167 -0.07 12.52 -9.11
N SER A 168 -0.31 12.51 -10.42
CA SER A 168 -0.46 13.70 -11.25
C SER A 168 -1.54 14.68 -10.80
N TYR A 169 -2.62 14.21 -10.14
CA TYR A 169 -3.68 15.08 -9.62
C TYR A 169 -3.31 15.84 -8.33
N VAL A 170 -2.22 15.46 -7.66
CA VAL A 170 -1.65 16.16 -6.50
C VAL A 170 -0.35 16.89 -6.86
N GLN A 171 0.22 16.60 -8.03
CA GLN A 171 1.50 17.16 -8.49
C GLN A 171 1.46 18.69 -8.63
N SER A 172 0.30 19.29 -8.88
CA SER A 172 0.10 20.75 -8.87
C SER A 172 0.14 21.36 -7.47
N LEU A 173 0.02 20.55 -6.42
CA LEU A 173 0.03 20.96 -5.02
C LEU A 173 1.40 20.77 -4.37
N VAL A 174 2.36 20.11 -5.04
CA VAL A 174 3.68 19.82 -4.47
C VAL A 174 4.74 20.59 -5.24
N SER A 175 5.45 21.49 -4.56
CA SER A 175 6.70 22.07 -5.09
C SER A 175 7.81 21.04 -4.83
N LEU A 176 8.28 20.36 -5.87
CA LEU A 176 9.51 19.53 -5.80
C LEU A 176 10.75 20.42 -5.87
#